data_AF-A0AAE0IXX6-F1
#
_entry.id   AF-A0AAE0IXX6-F1
#
_cell.length_a   1.000
_cell.length_b   1.000
_cell.length_c   1.000
_cell.angle_alpha   90.00
_cell.angle_beta   90.00
_cell.angle_gamma   90.00
#
_symmetry.space_group_name_H-M   'P 1'
#
loop_
_entity.id
_entity.type
_entity.pdbx_description
1 polymer ?
#
loop_
_entity_poly.entity_id
_entity_poly.type
_entity_poly.pdbx_seq_one_letter_code
_entity_poly.pdbx_strand_id
1 'polypeptide(L)'
;MPNHTITITTQSPSSSSSSGSARTSTRSGSVLPSYEIRAQIGARLRALADAIHSHRDLKAPRRYPTLYYLWDFVMRTRYILSEVENVELGLAVRYPNEIPGYRVTGKPCPKVAKQFMRDIYTRSHTLDLLITAPPMQQAAIGLVPVDLGGEIKARSKAVMEAFCPIRGGEFTNA
;
A
#
# COMPACT_ATOMS: atom_id res chain seq x y z
N MET A 1 -54.03 51.00 1.27
CA MET A 1 -53.34 49.98 2.09
C MET A 1 -52.54 49.11 1.14
N PRO A 2 -51.20 49.14 1.18
CA PRO A 2 -50.33 48.66 0.11
C PRO A 2 -50.14 47.13 0.11
N ASN A 3 -50.17 46.54 -1.09
CA ASN A 3 -49.77 45.16 -1.38
C ASN A 3 -48.24 45.07 -1.40
N HIS A 4 -47.64 44.31 -0.48
CA HIS A 4 -46.23 43.98 -0.50
C HIS A 4 -45.98 42.70 -1.30
N THR A 5 -45.49 42.86 -2.52
CA THR A 5 -44.92 41.79 -3.34
C THR A 5 -43.49 41.51 -2.86
N ILE A 6 -43.21 40.27 -2.47
CA ILE A 6 -41.86 39.80 -2.09
C ILE A 6 -41.18 39.24 -3.35
N THR A 7 -40.14 39.92 -3.82
CA THR A 7 -39.27 39.44 -4.91
C THR A 7 -38.10 38.65 -4.32
N ILE A 8 -37.99 37.37 -4.66
CA ILE A 8 -36.84 36.53 -4.31
C ILE A 8 -35.82 36.64 -5.44
N THR A 9 -34.72 37.34 -5.18
CA THR A 9 -33.58 37.45 -6.09
C THR A 9 -32.72 36.20 -6.02
N THR A 10 -32.65 35.45 -7.11
CA THR A 10 -31.77 34.30 -7.32
C THR A 10 -30.34 34.81 -7.57
N GLN A 11 -29.40 34.51 -6.67
CA GLN A 11 -27.96 34.74 -6.91
C GLN A 11 -27.33 33.47 -7.48
N SER A 12 -26.77 33.60 -8.69
CA SER A 12 -25.94 32.58 -9.35
C SER A 12 -24.59 32.42 -8.65
N PRO A 13 -24.07 31.19 -8.47
CA PRO A 13 -22.74 30.98 -7.90
C PRO A 13 -21.64 31.24 -8.94
N SER A 14 -20.76 32.18 -8.63
CA SER A 14 -19.53 32.46 -9.38
C SER A 14 -18.59 31.25 -9.35
N SER A 15 -18.31 30.70 -10.53
CA SER A 15 -17.37 29.61 -10.75
C SER A 15 -15.94 30.15 -10.72
N SER A 16 -15.24 29.99 -9.60
CA SER A 16 -13.78 30.18 -9.54
C SER A 16 -13.09 28.85 -9.83
N SER A 17 -12.65 28.69 -11.08
CA SER A 17 -11.79 27.61 -11.55
C SER A 17 -10.39 27.76 -10.94
N SER A 18 -10.13 27.12 -9.81
CA SER A 18 -8.78 26.89 -9.32
C SER A 18 -8.23 25.63 -9.99
N SER A 19 -7.53 25.85 -11.11
CA SER A 19 -6.63 24.87 -11.72
C SER A 19 -5.51 24.56 -10.73
N GLY A 20 -5.76 23.62 -9.84
CA GLY A 20 -4.78 23.03 -8.94
C GLY A 20 -3.81 22.17 -9.74
N SER A 21 -2.81 22.83 -10.32
CA SER A 21 -1.61 22.18 -10.85
C SER A 21 -1.04 21.28 -9.74
N ALA A 22 -1.15 19.96 -9.93
CA ALA A 22 -0.57 18.96 -9.04
C ALA A 22 0.95 19.17 -9.02
N ARG A 23 1.42 19.98 -8.07
CA ARG A 23 2.83 20.11 -7.74
C ARG A 23 3.28 18.75 -7.23
N THR A 24 4.04 18.05 -8.06
CA THR A 24 4.97 16.98 -7.68
C THR A 24 5.85 17.52 -6.55
N SER A 25 5.42 17.30 -5.31
CA SER A 25 6.21 17.64 -4.12
C SER A 25 7.24 16.55 -3.89
N THR A 26 8.27 16.51 -4.72
CA THR A 26 9.56 15.96 -4.31
C THR A 26 10.11 16.92 -3.25
N ARG A 27 9.89 16.58 -1.97
CA ARG A 27 10.54 17.28 -0.87
C ARG A 27 12.05 17.07 -1.03
N SER A 28 12.74 18.10 -1.50
CA SER A 28 14.20 18.12 -1.66
C SER A 28 14.85 17.73 -0.31
N GLY A 29 15.31 16.48 -0.20
CA GLY A 29 15.90 15.92 1.01
C GLY A 29 15.22 14.66 1.60
N SER A 30 14.09 14.20 1.05
CA SER A 30 13.52 12.90 1.46
C SER A 30 14.36 11.73 0.92
N VAL A 31 14.54 10.69 1.74
CA VAL A 31 15.22 9.44 1.35
C VAL A 31 14.26 8.38 0.78
N LEU A 32 12.98 8.72 0.74
CA LEU A 32 11.92 7.86 0.29
C LEU A 32 11.57 8.13 -1.18
N PRO A 33 11.05 7.14 -1.92
CA PRO A 33 10.49 7.37 -3.26
C PRO A 33 9.40 8.42 -3.22
N SER A 34 9.11 9.06 -4.35
CA SER A 34 8.06 10.10 -4.41
C SER A 34 6.73 9.60 -3.84
N TYR A 35 5.94 10.53 -3.31
CA TYR A 35 4.59 10.22 -2.79
C TYR A 35 3.76 9.46 -3.84
N GLU A 36 3.86 9.85 -5.11
CA GLU A 36 3.13 9.20 -6.20
C GLU A 36 3.50 7.73 -6.35
N ILE A 37 4.79 7.38 -6.29
CA ILE A 37 5.24 5.99 -6.32
C ILE A 37 4.71 5.22 -5.11
N ARG A 38 4.81 5.80 -3.90
CA ARG A 38 4.28 5.17 -2.68
C ARG A 38 2.77 4.94 -2.76
N ALA A 39 2.03 5.91 -3.28
CA ALA A 39 0.59 5.82 -3.48
C ALA A 39 0.23 4.72 -4.49
N GLN A 40 0.98 4.58 -5.58
CA GLN A 40 0.79 3.50 -6.54
C GLN A 40 1.05 2.12 -5.93
N ILE A 41 2.13 1.95 -5.15
CA ILE A 41 2.40 0.71 -4.41
C ILE A 41 1.23 0.40 -3.47
N GLY A 42 0.78 1.39 -2.70
CA GLY A 42 -0.33 1.24 -1.75
C GLY A 42 -1.65 0.85 -2.41
N ALA A 43 -1.96 1.45 -3.57
CA ALA A 43 -3.15 1.12 -4.35
C ALA A 43 -3.11 -0.32 -4.89
N ARG A 44 -1.96 -0.77 -5.39
CA ARG A 44 -1.80 -2.14 -5.91
C ARG A 44 -1.82 -3.19 -4.80
N LEU A 45 -1.22 -2.92 -3.65
CA LEU A 45 -1.32 -3.78 -2.47
C LEU A 45 -2.76 -3.87 -1.96
N ARG A 46 -3.52 -2.77 -1.98
CA ARG A 46 -4.95 -2.78 -1.64
C ARG A 46 -5.74 -3.67 -2.61
N ALA A 47 -5.55 -3.50 -3.91
CA ALA A 47 -6.22 -4.32 -4.91
C ALA A 47 -5.88 -5.82 -4.75
N LEU A 48 -4.64 -6.16 -4.41
CA LEU A 48 -4.24 -7.54 -4.09
C LEU A 48 -4.95 -8.06 -2.84
N ALA A 49 -4.99 -7.28 -1.76
CA ALA A 49 -5.69 -7.65 -0.53
C ALA A 49 -7.19 -7.89 -0.78
N ASP A 50 -7.83 -7.02 -1.56
CA ASP A 50 -9.24 -7.12 -1.90
C ASP A 50 -9.53 -8.37 -2.75
N ALA A 51 -8.63 -8.72 -3.69
CA ALA A 51 -8.74 -9.94 -4.49
C ALA A 51 -8.60 -11.22 -3.62
N ILE A 52 -7.62 -11.26 -2.72
CA ILE A 52 -7.45 -12.38 -1.78
C ILE A 52 -8.67 -12.47 -0.84
N HIS A 53 -9.13 -11.34 -0.31
CA HIS A 53 -10.29 -11.30 0.60
C HIS A 53 -11.59 -11.75 -0.09
N SER A 54 -11.70 -11.50 -1.40
CA SER A 54 -12.86 -11.89 -2.20
C SER A 54 -12.86 -13.36 -2.61
N HIS A 55 -11.74 -14.07 -2.42
CA HIS A 55 -11.60 -15.47 -2.81
C HIS A 55 -12.62 -16.38 -2.12
N ARG A 56 -13.31 -17.21 -2.91
CA ARG A 56 -14.39 -18.08 -2.41
C ARG A 56 -13.95 -18.98 -1.26
N ASP A 57 -12.72 -19.50 -1.33
CA ASP A 57 -12.17 -20.45 -0.36
C ASP A 57 -11.75 -19.80 0.96
N LEU A 58 -11.63 -18.47 1.00
CA LEU A 58 -11.46 -17.72 2.25
C LEU A 58 -12.81 -17.52 2.96
N LYS A 59 -13.91 -17.44 2.20
CA LYS A 59 -15.27 -17.26 2.69
C LYS A 59 -15.98 -18.59 3.02
N ALA A 60 -15.42 -19.71 2.57
CA ALA A 60 -15.98 -21.04 2.80
C ALA A 60 -15.97 -21.44 4.29
N PRO A 61 -16.88 -22.31 4.75
CA PRO A 61 -16.88 -22.83 6.12
C PRO A 61 -15.56 -23.50 6.51
N ARG A 62 -14.90 -24.15 5.55
CA ARG A 62 -13.51 -24.62 5.66
C ARG A 62 -12.59 -23.56 5.06
N ARG A 63 -12.18 -22.59 5.89
CA ARG A 63 -11.24 -21.54 5.46
C ARG A 63 -9.88 -22.15 5.15
N TYR A 64 -9.30 -21.80 4.00
CA TYR A 64 -7.95 -22.22 3.65
C TYR A 64 -6.92 -21.33 4.37
N PRO A 65 -6.08 -21.87 5.27
CA PRO A 65 -5.13 -21.07 6.06
C PRO A 65 -4.18 -20.23 5.20
N THR A 66 -3.76 -20.77 4.05
CA THR A 66 -2.88 -20.08 3.10
C THR A 66 -3.43 -18.73 2.63
N LEU A 67 -4.73 -18.65 2.30
CA LEU A 67 -5.35 -17.38 1.88
C LEU A 67 -5.34 -16.35 3.01
N TYR A 68 -5.59 -16.79 4.25
CA TYR A 68 -5.52 -15.91 5.41
C TYR A 68 -4.10 -15.40 5.63
N TYR A 69 -3.08 -16.26 5.55
CA TYR A 69 -1.68 -15.86 5.70
C TYR A 69 -1.24 -14.88 4.61
N LEU A 70 -1.61 -15.12 3.35
CA LEU A 70 -1.32 -14.19 2.26
C LEU A 70 -2.00 -12.84 2.49
N TRP A 71 -3.28 -12.84 2.87
CA TRP A 71 -4.01 -11.61 3.16
C TRP A 71 -3.37 -10.82 4.32
N ASP A 72 -3.09 -11.48 5.44
CA ASP A 72 -2.42 -10.86 6.60
C ASP A 72 -1.06 -10.28 6.22
N PHE A 73 -0.28 -11.00 5.41
CA PHE A 73 1.04 -10.55 4.99
C PHE A 73 0.98 -9.32 4.07
N VAL A 74 -0.03 -9.24 3.18
CA VAL A 74 -0.30 -8.03 2.39
C VAL A 74 -0.73 -6.88 3.29
N MET A 75 -1.62 -7.11 4.26
CA MET A 75 -2.11 -6.08 5.17
C MET A 75 -1.00 -5.50 6.06
N ARG A 76 -0.12 -6.34 6.59
CA ARG A 76 1.07 -5.89 7.33
C ARG A 76 2.02 -5.08 6.45
N THR A 77 2.22 -5.48 5.20
CA THR A 77 3.04 -4.73 4.23
C THR A 77 2.45 -3.35 3.95
N ARG A 78 1.12 -3.25 3.82
CA ARG A 78 0.40 -1.97 3.66
C ARG A 78 0.54 -1.07 4.89
N TYR A 79 0.46 -1.64 6.08
CA TYR A 79 0.65 -0.88 7.31
C TYR A 79 2.08 -0.32 7.40
N ILE A 80 3.11 -1.11 7.11
CA ILE A 80 4.49 -0.60 7.09
C ILE A 80 4.62 0.56 6.08
N LEU A 81 3.99 0.44 4.90
CA LEU A 81 3.96 1.51 3.91
C LEU A 81 3.25 2.78 4.40
N SER A 82 2.18 2.68 5.19
CA SER A 82 1.51 3.88 5.71
C SER A 82 2.33 4.63 6.76
N GLU A 83 3.28 3.95 7.41
CA GLU A 83 4.10 4.52 8.48
C GLU A 83 5.47 5.05 8.02
N VAL A 84 5.91 4.81 6.78
CA VAL A 84 7.27 5.20 6.34
C VAL A 84 7.54 6.70 6.47
N GLU A 85 6.56 7.54 6.18
CA GLU A 85 6.67 9.00 6.32
C GLU A 85 6.72 9.41 7.80
N ASN A 86 5.90 8.77 8.65
CA ASN A 86 5.93 9.01 10.09
C ASN A 86 7.33 8.72 10.65
N VAL A 87 7.94 7.62 10.23
CA VAL A 87 9.29 7.24 10.65
C VAL A 87 10.37 8.20 10.12
N GLU A 88 10.27 8.64 8.86
CA GLU A 88 11.20 9.64 8.31
C GLU A 88 11.14 10.95 9.12
N LEU A 89 9.94 11.36 9.51
CA LEU A 89 9.66 12.60 10.22
C LEU A 89 9.79 12.51 11.74
N GLY A 90 9.95 11.31 12.30
CA GLY A 90 9.97 11.11 13.74
C GLY A 90 8.60 11.26 14.40
N LEU A 91 7.52 11.14 13.64
CA LEU A 91 6.16 11.11 14.17
C LEU A 91 5.85 9.75 14.80
N ALA A 92 4.86 9.75 15.68
CA ALA A 92 4.37 8.52 16.30
C ALA A 92 3.74 7.61 15.23
N VAL A 93 4.08 6.32 15.28
CA VAL A 93 3.42 5.28 14.49
C VAL A 93 2.22 4.73 15.24
N ARG A 94 1.20 4.30 14.50
CA ARG A 94 -0.09 3.90 15.10
C ARG A 94 0.00 2.61 15.93
N TYR A 95 0.71 1.61 15.42
CA TYR A 95 0.84 0.27 16.02
C TYR A 95 2.32 -0.15 16.05
N PRO A 96 3.12 0.36 17.00
CA PRO A 96 4.57 0.10 17.03
C PRO A 96 4.92 -1.39 17.17
N ASN A 97 4.07 -2.18 17.86
CA ASN A 97 4.29 -3.61 18.05
C ASN A 97 4.08 -4.45 16.77
N GLU A 98 3.41 -3.89 15.75
CA GLU A 98 3.18 -4.55 14.46
C GLU A 98 4.30 -4.28 13.45
N ILE A 99 5.32 -3.52 13.83
CA ILE A 99 6.49 -3.23 13.02
C ILE A 99 7.64 -4.14 13.47
N PRO A 100 7.93 -5.24 12.76
CA PRO A 100 8.91 -6.21 13.23
C PRO A 100 10.33 -5.67 13.15
N GLY A 101 11.08 -5.77 14.25
CA GLY A 101 12.53 -5.58 14.28
C GLY A 101 13.03 -4.13 14.31
N TYR A 102 12.15 -3.12 14.21
CA TYR A 102 12.56 -1.72 14.18
C TYR A 102 12.18 -0.99 15.47
N ARG A 103 13.16 -0.31 16.09
CA ARG A 103 12.90 0.62 17.19
C ARG A 103 12.49 1.97 16.62
N VAL A 104 11.19 2.23 16.55
CA VAL A 104 10.67 3.58 16.24
C VAL A 104 10.78 4.42 17.52
N THR A 105 11.66 5.42 17.51
CA THR A 105 12.03 6.20 18.71
C THR A 105 11.29 7.53 18.84
N GLY A 106 10.38 7.85 17.91
CA GLY A 106 9.73 9.18 17.86
C GLY A 106 10.71 10.31 17.50
N LYS A 107 11.82 9.98 16.85
CA LYS A 107 12.81 10.93 16.32
C LYS A 107 12.97 10.72 14.81
N PRO A 108 13.20 11.78 14.02
CA PRO A 108 13.42 11.64 12.58
C PRO A 108 14.52 10.64 12.30
N CYS A 109 14.20 9.58 11.54
CA CYS A 109 15.18 8.55 11.21
C CYS A 109 15.07 8.13 9.74
N PRO A 110 15.64 8.92 8.81
CA PRO A 110 15.62 8.61 7.37
C PRO A 110 16.20 7.22 7.06
N LYS A 111 17.24 6.78 7.78
CA LYS A 111 17.83 5.45 7.61
C LYS A 111 16.82 4.32 7.85
N VAL A 112 16.02 4.42 8.92
CA VAL A 112 15.00 3.41 9.24
C VAL A 112 13.84 3.49 8.23
N ALA A 113 13.45 4.70 7.82
CA ALA A 113 12.43 4.88 6.78
C ALA A 113 12.85 4.23 5.44
N LYS A 114 14.12 4.37 5.05
CA LYS A 114 14.69 3.67 3.88
C LYS A 114 14.69 2.15 4.06
N GLN A 115 14.98 1.65 5.26
CA GLN A 115 14.90 0.22 5.57
C GLN A 115 13.47 -0.31 5.47
N PHE A 116 12.46 0.46 5.89
CA PHE A 116 11.06 0.06 5.70
C PHE A 116 10.72 -0.08 4.23
N MET A 117 11.13 0.86 3.38
CA MET A 117 10.90 0.74 1.93
C MET A 117 11.57 -0.51 1.34
N ARG A 118 12.78 -0.86 1.81
CA ARG A 118 13.45 -2.11 1.42
C ARG A 118 12.67 -3.34 1.90
N ASP A 119 12.17 -3.32 3.13
CA ASP A 119 11.36 -4.40 3.70
C ASP A 119 10.05 -4.58 2.93
N ILE A 120 9.35 -3.49 2.59
CA ILE A 120 8.14 -3.50 1.76
C ILE A 120 8.42 -4.14 0.39
N TYR A 121 9.54 -3.79 -0.26
CA TYR A 121 9.95 -4.41 -1.52
C TYR A 121 10.19 -5.92 -1.35
N THR A 122 11.01 -6.31 -0.37
CA THR A 122 11.33 -7.73 -0.12
C THR A 122 10.07 -8.54 0.20
N ARG A 123 9.17 -8.02 1.04
CA ARG A 123 7.88 -8.65 1.34
C ARG A 123 7.00 -8.79 0.11
N SER A 124 6.92 -7.74 -0.72
CA SER A 124 6.15 -7.78 -1.96
C SER A 124 6.72 -8.81 -2.94
N HIS A 125 8.04 -8.94 -3.01
CA HIS A 125 8.70 -9.96 -3.83
C HIS A 125 8.43 -11.36 -3.31
N THR A 126 8.56 -11.58 -1.99
CA THR A 126 8.21 -12.86 -1.36
C THR A 126 6.74 -13.21 -1.60
N LEU A 127 5.82 -12.25 -1.47
CA LEU A 127 4.40 -12.45 -1.78
C LEU A 127 4.20 -12.92 -3.22
N ASP A 128 4.85 -12.28 -4.19
CA ASP A 128 4.76 -12.67 -5.61
C ASP A 128 5.31 -14.08 -5.83
N LEU A 129 6.44 -14.43 -5.22
CA LEU A 129 6.99 -15.79 -5.27
C LEU A 129 6.02 -16.82 -4.69
N LEU A 130 5.41 -16.54 -3.54
CA LEU A 130 4.45 -17.45 -2.89
C LEU A 130 3.18 -17.63 -3.72
N ILE A 131 2.68 -16.55 -4.33
CA ILE A 131 1.45 -16.55 -5.13
C ILE A 131 1.65 -17.26 -6.47
N THR A 132 2.84 -17.12 -7.06
CA THR A 132 3.20 -17.73 -8.34
C THR A 132 3.76 -19.14 -8.19
N ALA A 133 4.15 -19.55 -6.98
CA ALA A 133 4.69 -20.87 -6.70
C ALA A 133 3.70 -21.98 -7.11
N PRO A 134 4.16 -23.02 -7.82
CA PRO A 134 3.36 -24.19 -8.10
C PRO A 134 2.97 -24.92 -6.79
N PRO A 135 1.87 -25.69 -6.79
CA PRO A 135 1.35 -26.38 -5.60
C PRO A 135 2.39 -27.16 -4.79
N MET A 136 3.32 -27.87 -5.46
CA MET A 136 4.38 -28.61 -4.75
C MET A 136 5.33 -27.69 -3.98
N GLN A 137 5.66 -26.52 -4.51
CA GLN A 137 6.52 -25.55 -3.82
C GLN A 137 5.79 -24.92 -2.63
N GLN A 138 4.50 -24.63 -2.76
CA GLN A 138 3.67 -24.17 -1.64
C GLN A 138 3.66 -25.22 -0.51
N ALA A 139 3.47 -26.50 -0.83
CA ALA A 139 3.51 -27.58 0.15
C ALA A 139 4.90 -27.72 0.81
N ALA A 140 5.98 -27.58 0.05
CA ALA A 140 7.35 -27.71 0.55
C ALA A 140 7.72 -26.65 1.61
N ILE A 141 7.05 -25.50 1.62
CA ILE A 141 7.22 -24.43 2.60
C ILE A 141 6.11 -24.42 3.67
N GLY A 142 5.34 -25.50 3.78
CA GLY A 142 4.31 -25.67 4.81
C GLY A 142 2.99 -24.94 4.55
N LEU A 143 2.74 -24.45 3.32
CA LEU A 143 1.45 -23.90 2.94
C LEU A 143 0.51 -25.00 2.43
N VAL A 144 -0.77 -24.89 2.75
CA VAL A 144 -1.80 -25.74 2.15
C VAL A 144 -2.00 -25.28 0.70
N PRO A 145 -1.78 -26.14 -0.31
CA PRO A 145 -1.94 -25.73 -1.70
C PRO A 145 -3.34 -25.24 -1.98
N VAL A 146 -3.43 -24.08 -2.64
CA VAL A 146 -4.69 -23.46 -3.04
C VAL A 146 -4.55 -22.91 -4.45
N ASP A 147 -5.57 -23.09 -5.28
CA ASP A 147 -5.63 -22.41 -6.56
C ASP A 147 -6.02 -20.94 -6.32
N LEU A 148 -5.04 -20.05 -6.45
CA LEU A 148 -5.22 -18.61 -6.27
C LEU A 148 -5.87 -17.92 -7.48
N GLY A 149 -6.02 -18.64 -8.60
CA GLY A 149 -6.57 -18.08 -9.84
C GLY A 149 -5.66 -17.05 -10.51
N GLY A 150 -6.04 -16.65 -11.74
CA GLY A 150 -5.29 -15.70 -12.55
C GLY A 150 -5.30 -14.26 -12.01
N GLU A 151 -6.39 -13.86 -11.35
CA GLU A 151 -6.54 -12.49 -10.85
C GLU A 151 -5.55 -12.18 -9.72
N ILE A 152 -5.44 -13.02 -8.69
CA ILE A 152 -4.52 -12.80 -7.56
C ILE A 152 -3.07 -12.76 -8.08
N LYS A 153 -2.71 -13.64 -9.02
CA LYS A 153 -1.38 -13.65 -9.67
C LYS A 153 -1.11 -12.38 -10.48
N ALA A 154 -2.10 -11.88 -11.22
CA ALA A 154 -1.96 -10.63 -11.96
C ALA A 154 -1.77 -9.44 -11.00
N ARG A 155 -2.49 -9.41 -9.87
CA ARG A 155 -2.37 -8.36 -8.86
C ARG A 155 -1.04 -8.40 -8.11
N SER A 156 -0.50 -9.59 -7.80
CA SER A 156 0.83 -9.71 -7.17
C SER A 156 1.93 -9.16 -8.09
N LYS A 157 1.89 -9.53 -9.37
CA LYS A 157 2.81 -8.99 -10.37
C LYS A 157 2.68 -7.47 -10.51
N ALA A 158 1.45 -6.96 -10.52
CA ALA A 158 1.22 -5.51 -10.59
C ALA A 158 1.87 -4.80 -9.40
N VAL A 159 1.84 -5.35 -8.17
CA VAL A 159 2.57 -4.76 -7.03
C VAL A 159 4.06 -4.62 -7.36
N MET A 160 4.70 -5.65 -7.92
CA MET A 160 6.12 -5.61 -8.29
C MET A 160 6.44 -4.56 -9.35
N GLU A 161 5.56 -4.40 -10.33
CA GLU A 161 5.70 -3.37 -11.38
C GLU A 161 5.66 -1.94 -10.82
N ALA A 162 4.97 -1.68 -9.70
CA ALA A 162 4.97 -0.35 -9.06
C ALA A 162 6.34 0.05 -8.48
N PHE A 163 7.24 -0.91 -8.26
CA PHE A 163 8.62 -0.63 -7.84
C PHE A 163 9.57 -0.37 -9.01
N CYS A 164 9.14 -0.61 -10.26
CA CYS A 164 10.00 -0.43 -11.44
C CYS A 164 10.60 0.99 -11.56
N PRO A 165 9.87 2.08 -11.28
CA PRO A 165 10.44 3.43 -11.31
C PRO A 165 11.59 3.65 -10.31
N ILE A 166 11.72 2.80 -9.29
CA ILE A 166 12.74 2.91 -8.23
C ILE A 166 14.02 2.13 -8.58
N ARG A 167 14.02 1.32 -9.65
CA ARG A 167 15.15 0.43 -10.01
C ARG A 167 16.42 1.16 -10.49
N GLY A 168 16.44 2.49 -10.52
CA GLY A 168 17.61 3.33 -10.79
C GLY A 168 18.64 3.42 -9.66
N GLY A 169 18.93 2.32 -8.95
CA GLY A 169 20.06 2.22 -8.00
C GLY A 169 19.79 2.54 -6.52
N GLU A 170 18.55 2.83 -6.10
CA GLU A 170 18.29 3.28 -4.72
C GLU A 170 18.33 2.17 -3.64
N PHE A 171 18.22 0.90 -4.04
CA PHE A 171 18.14 -0.26 -3.12
C PHE A 171 19.28 -1.30 -3.25
N THR A 172 20.29 -1.07 -4.10
CA THR A 172 21.27 -2.11 -4.49
C THR A 172 22.60 -2.14 -3.73
N ASN A 173 22.88 -1.22 -2.80
CA ASN A 173 24.16 -1.27 -2.07
C ASN A 173 23.94 -1.79 -0.63
N ALA A 174 24.25 -3.08 -0.45
CA ALA A 174 24.73 -3.63 0.82
C ALA A 174 26.26 -3.61 0.79
#